data_AF-A0AA38XHM8-F1
#
_entry.id   AF-A0AA38XHM8-F1
#
_cell.length_a   1.000
_cell.length_b   1.000
_cell.length_c   1.000
_cell.angle_alpha   90.00
_cell.angle_beta   90.00
_cell.angle_gamma   90.00
#
_symmetry.space_group_name_H-M   'P 1'
#
loop_
_entity.id
_entity.type
_entity.pdbx_description
1 polymer ?
#
loop_
_entity_poly.entity_id
_entity_poly.type
_entity_poly.pdbx_seq_one_letter_code
_entity_poly.pdbx_strand_id
1 'polypeptide(L)'
;MASQTIDELWQASVCHFLSSFPPAAVIGDTQVLLGNLVRGFLTTSRGPIMQNWVAVLDVRYNLVARELIDVATMHAINTNVDNALVPPPQQPPPAPMQPLQWAATPATTPNTTAMPTGPPPPPTLPPPPLPPPRSEPLGLKVRQDVWDYVCDVCGHKTGCRSDFYRHMRVGARRPGFKITKVDPTDDPHWYGTDDTSTPREGDMVPCTREKGEKKRIPAPCGSRIIAAEGTRRKEYRDARRAELARQEAELHDGEENESENDADNGPEDDSEDENDADE
;
A
#
# COMPACT_ATOMS: atom_id res chain seq x y z
N MET A 1 -3.48 17.24 -29.99
CA MET A 1 -2.61 16.23 -29.34
C MET A 1 -2.14 16.83 -28.03
N ALA A 2 -2.55 16.29 -26.88
CA ALA A 2 -2.12 16.81 -25.58
C ALA A 2 -0.64 16.47 -25.38
N SER A 3 0.19 17.47 -25.12
CA SER A 3 1.59 17.25 -24.73
C SER A 3 1.57 16.58 -23.36
N GLN A 4 1.92 15.29 -23.29
CA GLN A 4 2.14 14.62 -22.01
C GLN A 4 3.26 15.35 -21.26
N THR A 5 3.04 15.60 -19.98
CA THR A 5 4.08 16.22 -19.15
C THR A 5 5.16 15.18 -18.83
N ILE A 6 6.39 15.64 -18.60
CA ILE A 6 7.51 14.75 -18.22
C ILE A 6 7.15 13.93 -16.96
N ASP A 7 6.38 14.54 -16.05
CA ASP A 7 5.92 13.93 -14.80
C ASP A 7 4.99 12.73 -15.07
N GLU A 8 4.09 12.81 -16.07
CA GLU A 8 3.20 11.71 -16.46
C GLU A 8 3.97 10.52 -17.05
N LEU A 9 4.96 10.79 -17.90
CA LEU A 9 5.81 9.74 -18.50
C LEU A 9 6.65 9.03 -17.43
N TRP A 10 7.21 9.79 -16.50
CA TRP A 10 7.95 9.22 -15.39
C TRP A 10 7.03 8.40 -14.47
N GLN A 11 5.84 8.91 -14.14
CA GLN A 11 4.86 8.19 -13.33
C GLN A 11 4.44 6.87 -14.00
N ALA A 12 4.16 6.87 -15.30
CA ALA A 12 3.85 5.66 -16.04
C ALA A 12 4.99 4.64 -15.97
N SER A 13 6.24 5.11 -16.07
CA SER A 13 7.44 4.26 -15.97
C SER A 13 7.60 3.64 -14.57
N VAL A 14 7.33 4.40 -13.51
CA VAL A 14 7.34 3.88 -12.13
C VAL A 14 6.24 2.84 -11.91
N CYS A 15 5.02 3.10 -12.39
CA CYS A 15 3.91 2.15 -12.32
C CYS A 15 4.23 0.85 -13.07
N HIS A 16 4.82 0.95 -14.26
CA HIS A 16 5.26 -0.19 -15.05
C HIS A 16 6.36 -0.98 -14.31
N PHE A 17 7.33 -0.30 -13.70
CA PHE A 17 8.38 -0.96 -12.92
C PHE A 17 7.82 -1.71 -11.70
N LEU A 18 6.94 -1.05 -10.92
CA LEU A 18 6.31 -1.61 -9.73
C LEU A 18 5.43 -2.84 -10.01
N SER A 19 4.86 -2.93 -11.20
CA SER A 19 4.04 -4.06 -11.64
C SER A 19 4.87 -5.21 -12.22
N SER A 20 6.00 -4.89 -12.87
CA SER A 20 6.83 -5.88 -13.56
C SER A 20 7.88 -6.55 -12.67
N PHE A 21 8.40 -5.85 -11.64
CA PHE A 21 9.55 -6.34 -10.88
C PHE A 21 9.26 -6.47 -9.38
N PRO A 22 9.05 -7.70 -8.84
CA PRO A 22 8.97 -7.89 -7.39
C PRO A 22 10.33 -7.62 -6.72
N PRO A 23 10.37 -7.22 -5.43
CA PRO A 23 11.62 -6.85 -4.74
C PRO A 23 12.74 -7.88 -4.83
N ALA A 24 12.39 -9.18 -4.79
CA ALA A 24 13.34 -10.28 -4.89
C ALA A 24 13.96 -10.45 -6.29
N ALA A 25 13.30 -9.92 -7.33
CA ALA A 25 13.80 -9.96 -8.71
C ALA A 25 14.68 -8.74 -9.06
N VAL A 26 14.82 -7.76 -8.15
CA VAL A 26 15.61 -6.56 -8.42
C VAL A 26 17.09 -6.80 -8.09
N ILE A 27 17.79 -7.37 -9.07
CA ILE A 27 19.24 -7.63 -9.10
C ILE A 27 19.82 -7.33 -10.50
N GLY A 28 21.12 -7.04 -10.59
CA GLY A 28 21.81 -6.79 -11.87
C GLY A 28 21.19 -5.65 -12.68
N ASP A 29 20.83 -5.92 -13.95
CA ASP A 29 20.29 -4.92 -14.88
C ASP A 29 19.02 -4.22 -14.38
N THR A 30 18.18 -4.93 -13.62
CA THR A 30 16.96 -4.35 -13.05
C THR A 30 17.25 -3.33 -11.95
N GLN A 31 18.38 -3.47 -11.25
CA GLN A 31 18.85 -2.48 -10.29
C GLN A 31 19.37 -1.22 -10.99
N VAL A 32 20.01 -1.37 -12.16
CA VAL A 32 20.40 -0.23 -13.01
C VAL A 32 19.16 0.53 -13.50
N LEU A 33 18.11 -0.19 -13.92
CA LEU A 33 16.85 0.43 -14.31
C LEU A 33 16.18 1.20 -13.16
N LEU A 34 16.17 0.63 -11.95
CA LEU A 34 15.69 1.33 -10.75
C LEU A 34 16.52 2.59 -10.46
N GLY A 35 17.85 2.50 -10.57
CA GLY A 35 18.74 3.64 -10.41
C GLY A 35 18.48 4.75 -11.44
N ASN A 36 18.21 4.39 -12.69
CA ASN A 36 17.84 5.35 -13.74
C ASN A 36 16.51 6.04 -13.46
N LEU A 37 15.51 5.33 -12.93
CA LEU A 37 14.23 5.91 -12.51
C LEU A 37 14.40 6.93 -11.38
N VAL A 38 15.18 6.57 -10.35
CA VAL A 38 15.47 7.46 -9.21
C VAL A 38 16.29 8.67 -9.66
N ARG A 39 17.29 8.48 -10.51
CA ARG A 39 18.06 9.57 -11.11
C ARG A 39 17.18 10.49 -11.96
N GLY A 40 16.28 9.92 -12.75
CA GLY A 40 15.27 10.66 -13.50
C GLY A 40 14.51 11.62 -12.61
N PHE A 41 13.98 11.14 -11.48
CA PHE A 41 13.32 11.99 -10.48
C PHE A 41 14.20 13.13 -9.96
N LEU A 42 15.47 12.85 -9.64
CA LEU A 42 16.39 13.88 -9.12
C LEU A 42 16.67 14.99 -10.15
N THR A 43 16.59 14.66 -11.44
CA THR A 43 16.80 15.60 -12.55
C THR A 43 15.53 16.32 -13.01
N THR A 44 14.35 15.80 -12.70
CA THR A 44 13.06 16.36 -13.12
C THR A 44 12.38 17.15 -11.99
N SER A 45 11.18 17.67 -12.27
CA SER A 45 10.31 18.35 -11.30
C SER A 45 10.15 17.52 -10.01
N ARG A 46 10.36 18.15 -8.84
CA ARG A 46 10.17 17.52 -7.52
C ARG A 46 8.74 17.73 -7.02
N GLY A 47 7.75 17.57 -7.89
CA GLY A 47 6.34 17.73 -7.51
C GLY A 47 5.94 16.78 -6.38
N PRO A 48 4.95 17.15 -5.54
CA PRO A 48 4.53 16.32 -4.40
C PRO A 48 4.06 14.92 -4.84
N ILE A 49 3.46 14.81 -6.03
CA ILE A 49 3.07 13.52 -6.62
C ILE A 49 4.29 12.63 -6.86
N MET A 50 5.34 13.16 -7.49
CA MET A 50 6.55 12.38 -7.77
C MET A 50 7.30 12.02 -6.49
N GLN A 51 7.34 12.93 -5.50
CA GLN A 51 7.90 12.66 -4.18
C GLN A 51 7.19 11.49 -3.48
N ASN A 52 5.86 11.42 -3.55
CA ASN A 52 5.09 10.30 -3.02
C ASN A 52 5.45 8.97 -3.71
N TRP A 53 5.67 8.96 -5.03
CA TRP A 53 6.11 7.76 -5.75
C TRP A 53 7.51 7.31 -5.36
N VAL A 54 8.44 8.23 -5.08
CA VAL A 54 9.77 7.89 -4.58
C VAL A 54 9.69 7.27 -3.18
N ALA A 55 8.85 7.81 -2.29
CA ALA A 55 8.60 7.19 -0.98
C ALA A 55 8.03 5.76 -1.11
N VAL A 56 7.11 5.53 -2.06
CA VAL A 56 6.60 4.18 -2.35
C VAL A 56 7.69 3.24 -2.85
N LEU A 57 8.60 3.72 -3.71
CA LEU A 57 9.74 2.93 -4.18
C LEU A 57 10.71 2.61 -3.03
N ASP A 58 10.96 3.55 -2.12
CA ASP A 58 11.82 3.35 -0.96
C ASP A 58 11.29 2.26 -0.03
N VAL A 59 10.03 2.35 0.36
CA VAL A 59 9.38 1.33 1.21
C VAL A 59 9.46 -0.07 0.59
N ARG A 60 9.46 -0.16 -0.74
CA ARG A 60 9.42 -1.45 -1.45
C ARG A 60 10.79 -2.02 -1.78
N TYR A 61 11.77 -1.17 -2.11
CA TYR A 61 13.08 -1.61 -2.61
C TYR A 61 14.26 -1.19 -1.73
N ASN A 62 14.02 -0.46 -0.64
CA ASN A 62 15.01 0.12 0.27
C ASN A 62 16.06 0.94 -0.51
N LEU A 63 15.64 2.05 -1.12
CA LEU A 63 16.49 2.85 -2.00
C LEU A 63 17.71 3.40 -1.26
N VAL A 64 17.53 3.80 -0.01
CA VAL A 64 18.61 4.30 0.88
C VAL A 64 19.64 3.19 1.15
N ALA A 65 19.19 1.98 1.49
CA ALA A 65 20.09 0.87 1.80
C ALA A 65 20.88 0.39 0.55
N ARG A 66 20.34 0.65 -0.64
CA ARG A 66 21.00 0.37 -1.93
C ARG A 66 21.82 1.55 -2.47
N GLU A 67 21.99 2.61 -1.68
CA GLU A 67 22.74 3.81 -2.03
C GLU A 67 22.25 4.52 -3.31
N LEU A 68 20.98 4.28 -3.71
CA LEU A 68 20.39 4.91 -4.89
C LEU A 68 19.91 6.34 -4.61
N ILE A 69 19.69 6.67 -3.33
CA ILE A 69 19.33 8.00 -2.85
C ILE A 69 19.93 8.20 -1.46
N ASP A 70 20.38 9.43 -1.17
CA ASP A 70 20.96 9.72 0.13
C ASP A 70 19.88 9.85 1.22
N VAL A 71 20.28 9.56 2.46
CA VAL A 71 19.40 9.58 3.64
C VAL A 71 18.73 10.94 3.84
N ALA A 72 19.47 12.04 3.59
CA ALA A 72 18.96 13.39 3.81
C ALA A 72 17.87 13.76 2.79
N THR A 73 18.08 13.41 1.52
CA THR A 73 17.08 13.57 0.45
C THR A 73 15.84 12.73 0.73
N MET A 74 15.99 11.46 1.13
CA MET A 74 14.82 10.63 1.47
C MET A 74 14.05 11.21 2.66
N HIS A 75 14.75 11.72 3.69
CA HIS A 75 14.10 12.37 4.81
C HIS A 75 13.31 13.62 4.36
N ALA A 76 13.90 14.46 3.50
CA ALA A 76 13.22 15.64 2.98
C ALA A 76 11.96 15.28 2.16
N ILE A 77 12.04 14.22 1.34
CA ILE A 77 10.90 13.69 0.59
C ILE A 77 9.78 13.26 1.53
N ASN A 78 10.10 12.46 2.55
CA ASN A 78 9.09 11.97 3.50
C ASN A 78 8.43 13.14 4.26
N THR A 79 9.21 14.12 4.72
CA THR A 79 8.68 15.32 5.38
C THR A 79 7.73 16.11 4.48
N ASN A 80 8.05 16.26 3.20
CA ASN A 80 7.20 16.96 2.25
C ASN A 80 5.91 16.18 1.93
N VAL A 81 6.00 14.85 1.82
CA VAL A 81 4.84 13.97 1.62
C VAL A 81 3.90 14.02 2.83
N ASP A 82 4.45 13.97 4.05
CA ASP A 82 3.70 14.10 5.28
C ASP A 82 3.01 15.47 5.38
N ASN A 83 3.72 16.55 5.05
CA ASN A 83 3.15 17.90 5.02
C ASN A 83 2.06 18.07 3.96
N ALA A 84 2.16 17.38 2.82
CA ALA A 84 1.13 17.41 1.78
C ALA A 84 -0.16 16.65 2.17
N LEU A 85 -0.07 15.70 3.10
CA LEU A 85 -1.21 14.94 3.63
C LEU A 85 -1.98 15.69 4.72
N VAL A 86 -1.36 16.70 5.35
CA VAL A 86 -2.05 17.56 6.32
C VAL A 86 -2.86 18.59 5.53
N PRO A 87 -4.21 18.57 5.60
CA PRO A 87 -5.00 19.61 4.96
C PRO A 87 -4.59 20.97 5.54
N PRO A 88 -4.48 22.03 4.71
CA PRO A 88 -4.14 23.36 5.21
C PRO A 88 -5.10 23.71 6.36
N PRO A 89 -4.61 24.31 7.46
CA PRO A 89 -5.49 24.74 8.53
C PRO A 89 -6.60 25.59 7.92
N GLN A 90 -7.86 25.15 8.09
CA GLN A 90 -9.01 25.88 7.59
C GLN A 90 -8.89 27.30 8.15
N GLN A 91 -8.67 28.25 7.24
CA GLN A 91 -8.64 29.65 7.58
C GLN A 91 -9.97 29.95 8.29
N PRO A 92 -9.97 30.48 9.52
CA PRO A 92 -11.19 30.71 10.26
C PRO A 92 -12.13 31.55 9.39
N PRO A 93 -13.44 31.23 9.37
CA PRO A 93 -14.39 31.96 8.56
C PRO A 93 -14.25 33.46 8.86
N PRO A 94 -14.25 34.34 7.84
CA PRO A 94 -14.15 35.76 8.05
C PRO A 94 -15.26 36.18 9.02
N ALA A 95 -14.87 36.86 10.11
CA ALA A 95 -15.80 37.29 11.14
C ALA A 95 -16.95 38.09 10.50
N PRO A 96 -18.21 37.88 10.91
CA PRO A 96 -19.32 38.67 10.40
C PRO A 96 -19.05 40.14 10.70
N MET A 97 -19.04 40.97 9.65
CA MET A 97 -18.93 42.41 9.77
C MET A 97 -20.03 42.90 10.72
N GLN A 98 -19.64 43.43 11.87
CA GLN A 98 -20.53 44.10 12.79
C GLN A 98 -21.11 45.34 12.10
N PRO A 99 -22.44 45.54 12.09
CA PRO A 99 -23.03 46.77 11.57
C PRO A 99 -22.62 47.96 12.45
N LEU A 100 -22.23 49.04 11.78
CA LEU A 100 -21.87 50.33 12.37
C LEU A 100 -23.05 50.88 13.20
N GLN A 101 -22.88 50.93 14.51
CA GLN A 101 -23.89 51.46 15.44
C GLN A 101 -23.68 52.97 15.53
N TRP A 102 -24.53 53.74 14.85
CA TRP A 102 -24.59 55.19 15.04
C TRP A 102 -25.38 55.48 16.33
N ALA A 103 -24.86 56.43 17.12
CA ALA A 103 -25.43 56.82 18.41
C ALA A 103 -26.81 57.46 18.24
N ALA A 104 -27.78 57.01 19.05
CA ALA A 104 -29.12 57.58 19.12
C ALA A 104 -29.19 58.64 20.24
N THR A 105 -29.71 59.82 19.90
CA THR A 105 -30.26 60.81 20.85
C THR A 105 -31.73 60.47 21.15
N PRO A 106 -32.27 60.84 22.35
CA PRO A 106 -33.65 60.55 22.69
C PRO A 106 -34.57 61.71 22.31
N ALA A 107 -35.68 61.42 21.63
CA ALA A 107 -36.82 62.32 21.54
C ALA A 107 -38.14 61.53 21.54
N THR A 108 -39.02 61.96 22.43
CA THR A 108 -40.35 61.46 22.79
C THR A 108 -41.39 61.73 21.70
N THR A 109 -42.47 60.92 21.70
CA THR A 109 -43.90 61.18 21.35
C THR A 109 -44.52 60.31 20.23
N PRO A 110 -45.86 60.10 20.25
CA PRO A 110 -46.47 58.81 19.92
C PRO A 110 -47.26 58.78 18.60
N ASN A 111 -47.61 57.56 18.23
CA ASN A 111 -48.80 57.15 17.46
C ASN A 111 -48.84 57.50 15.96
N THR A 112 -48.99 56.49 15.10
CA THR A 112 -49.98 56.41 13.99
C THR A 112 -49.59 55.28 13.02
N THR A 113 -50.53 54.38 12.81
CA THR A 113 -50.64 53.35 11.77
C THR A 113 -50.27 53.86 10.37
N ALA A 114 -49.30 53.22 9.71
CA ALA A 114 -49.15 53.26 8.25
C ALA A 114 -48.30 52.07 7.76
N MET A 115 -48.84 51.31 6.80
CA MET A 115 -48.16 50.25 6.05
C MET A 115 -47.12 50.86 5.10
N PRO A 116 -45.93 50.27 4.93
CA PRO A 116 -45.09 50.55 3.78
C PRO A 116 -45.16 49.40 2.76
N THR A 117 -45.64 49.72 1.57
CA THR A 117 -45.38 48.98 0.33
C THR A 117 -43.88 49.01 0.04
N GLY A 118 -43.22 47.85 0.11
CA GLY A 118 -41.80 47.70 -0.25
C GLY A 118 -41.57 47.81 -1.76
N PRO A 119 -40.37 48.24 -2.19
CA PRO A 119 -39.99 48.34 -3.60
C PRO A 119 -39.81 46.96 -4.25
N PRO A 120 -40.02 46.84 -5.58
CA PRO A 120 -39.92 45.57 -6.28
C PRO A 120 -38.48 45.02 -6.31
N PRO A 121 -38.30 43.68 -6.31
CA PRO A 121 -37.00 43.05 -6.37
C PRO A 121 -36.31 43.25 -7.75
N PRO A 122 -34.97 43.29 -7.80
CA PRO A 122 -34.22 43.39 -9.05
C PRO A 122 -34.32 42.10 -9.89
N PRO A 123 -34.16 42.19 -11.22
CA PRO A 123 -34.23 41.04 -12.11
C PRO A 123 -33.12 40.03 -11.79
N THR A 124 -33.52 38.79 -11.53
CA THR A 124 -32.63 37.66 -11.29
C THR A 124 -31.91 37.32 -12.59
N LEU A 125 -30.60 37.59 -12.66
CA LEU A 125 -29.77 37.09 -13.75
C LEU A 125 -29.69 35.56 -13.67
N PRO A 126 -29.80 34.84 -14.80
CA PRO A 126 -29.63 33.40 -14.81
C PRO A 126 -28.20 33.03 -14.39
N PRO A 127 -28.03 31.96 -13.58
CA PRO A 127 -26.71 31.51 -13.18
C PRO A 127 -25.89 31.11 -14.42
N PRO A 128 -24.57 31.38 -14.44
CA PRO A 128 -23.71 30.93 -15.52
C PRO A 128 -23.76 29.39 -15.63
N PRO A 129 -23.66 28.83 -16.85
CA PRO A 129 -23.67 27.39 -17.04
C PRO A 129 -22.56 26.76 -16.22
N LEU A 130 -22.92 25.82 -15.34
CA LEU A 130 -21.95 25.03 -14.60
C LEU A 130 -20.98 24.36 -15.59
N PRO A 131 -19.66 24.43 -15.36
CA PRO A 131 -18.70 23.69 -16.16
C PRO A 131 -19.01 22.19 -16.06
N PRO A 132 -18.84 21.42 -17.15
CA PRO A 132 -19.07 19.98 -17.12
C PRO A 132 -18.16 19.34 -16.08
N PRO A 133 -18.62 18.31 -15.35
CA PRO A 133 -17.79 17.60 -14.39
C PRO A 133 -16.58 17.05 -15.12
N ARG A 134 -15.40 17.57 -14.80
CA ARG A 134 -14.13 16.99 -15.21
C ARG A 134 -14.12 15.56 -14.68
N SER A 135 -14.18 14.60 -15.59
CA SER A 135 -13.82 13.21 -15.31
C SER A 135 -12.32 13.19 -15.02
N GLU A 136 -11.95 13.51 -13.79
CA GLU A 136 -10.59 13.28 -13.32
C GLU A 136 -10.36 11.77 -13.28
N PRO A 137 -9.37 11.24 -14.02
CA PRO A 137 -8.92 9.88 -13.81
C PRO A 137 -8.13 9.88 -12.51
N LEU A 138 -8.86 9.81 -11.39
CA LEU A 138 -8.28 9.52 -10.09
C LEU A 138 -7.67 8.13 -10.16
N GLY A 139 -6.40 8.06 -10.55
CA GLY A 139 -5.48 6.96 -10.27
C GLY A 139 -5.14 6.85 -8.77
N LEU A 140 -5.98 7.39 -7.88
CA LEU A 140 -6.04 6.91 -6.52
C LEU A 140 -6.43 5.44 -6.61
N LYS A 141 -5.60 4.57 -6.05
CA LYS A 141 -6.10 3.33 -5.44
C LYS A 141 -7.34 3.74 -4.65
N VAL A 142 -8.53 3.52 -5.21
CA VAL A 142 -9.80 3.67 -4.50
C VAL A 142 -9.57 2.94 -3.19
N ARG A 143 -9.62 3.69 -2.07
CA ARG A 143 -9.28 3.16 -0.76
C ARG A 143 -10.23 1.99 -0.51
N GLN A 144 -9.76 0.77 -0.76
CA GLN A 144 -10.47 -0.46 -0.39
C GLN A 144 -10.67 -0.50 1.15
N ASP A 145 -9.97 0.37 1.87
CA ASP A 145 -10.09 0.59 3.32
C ASP A 145 -11.46 1.11 3.78
N VAL A 146 -12.35 1.54 2.87
CA VAL A 146 -13.67 2.09 3.25
C VAL A 146 -14.72 1.01 3.45
N TRP A 147 -14.55 -0.19 2.88
CA TRP A 147 -15.58 -1.24 2.90
C TRP A 147 -15.01 -2.58 3.37
N ASP A 148 -15.71 -3.23 4.29
CA ASP A 148 -15.46 -4.60 4.72
C ASP A 148 -16.36 -5.58 3.97
N TYR A 149 -15.80 -6.69 3.52
CA TYR A 149 -16.54 -7.84 3.00
C TYR A 149 -17.10 -8.65 4.16
N VAL A 150 -18.39 -8.98 4.13
CA VAL A 150 -19.05 -9.82 5.13
C VAL A 150 -19.15 -11.26 4.61
N CYS A 151 -18.65 -12.22 5.38
CA CYS A 151 -18.83 -13.63 5.05
C CYS A 151 -20.28 -14.05 5.27
N ASP A 152 -20.91 -14.61 4.24
CA ASP A 152 -22.28 -15.14 4.25
C ASP A 152 -22.46 -16.36 5.16
N VAL A 153 -21.38 -17.05 5.52
CA VAL A 153 -21.43 -18.25 6.40
C VAL A 153 -21.31 -17.91 7.88
N CYS A 154 -20.46 -16.95 8.25
CA CYS A 154 -20.14 -16.68 9.67
C CYS A 154 -20.30 -15.21 10.08
N GLY A 155 -20.65 -14.30 9.17
CA GLY A 155 -20.79 -12.87 9.43
C GLY A 155 -19.48 -12.13 9.73
N HIS A 156 -18.33 -12.79 9.62
CA HIS A 156 -17.04 -12.12 9.86
C HIS A 156 -16.77 -11.07 8.79
N LYS A 157 -16.33 -9.88 9.24
CA LYS A 157 -16.03 -8.72 8.42
C LYS A 157 -14.54 -8.67 8.11
N THR A 158 -14.18 -8.39 6.87
CA THR A 158 -12.77 -8.33 6.44
C THR A 158 -12.55 -7.19 5.47
N GLY A 159 -11.67 -6.24 5.78
CA GLY A 159 -11.39 -5.09 4.89
C GLY A 159 -10.45 -5.43 3.73
N CYS A 160 -9.61 -6.46 3.90
CA CYS A 160 -8.68 -6.90 2.86
C CYS A 160 -9.32 -7.95 1.95
N ARG A 161 -9.41 -7.67 0.64
CA ARG A 161 -9.95 -8.61 -0.35
C ARG A 161 -9.21 -9.97 -0.34
N SER A 162 -7.89 -9.97 -0.18
CA SER A 162 -7.07 -11.19 -0.09
C SER A 162 -7.39 -12.04 1.13
N ASP A 163 -7.61 -11.41 2.29
CA ASP A 163 -8.02 -12.09 3.51
C ASP A 163 -9.42 -12.66 3.38
N PHE A 164 -10.33 -11.94 2.72
CA PHE A 164 -11.66 -12.45 2.43
C PHE A 164 -11.62 -13.66 1.48
N TYR A 165 -10.78 -13.64 0.44
CA TYR A 165 -10.57 -14.83 -0.41
C TYR A 165 -10.06 -16.04 0.38
N ARG A 166 -9.04 -15.84 1.23
CA ARG A 166 -8.53 -16.90 2.11
C ARG A 166 -9.62 -17.41 3.05
N HIS A 167 -10.40 -16.49 3.62
CA HIS A 167 -11.52 -16.80 4.50
C HIS A 167 -12.57 -17.67 3.80
N MET A 168 -12.98 -17.30 2.59
CA MET A 168 -13.98 -18.05 1.82
C MET A 168 -13.45 -19.43 1.41
N ARG A 169 -12.19 -19.52 1.00
CA ARG A 169 -11.56 -20.79 0.60
C ARG A 169 -11.47 -21.78 1.76
N VAL A 170 -10.93 -21.33 2.90
CA VAL A 170 -10.59 -22.22 4.03
C VAL A 170 -11.71 -22.27 5.06
N GLY A 171 -12.20 -21.11 5.49
CA GLY A 171 -13.24 -20.98 6.51
C GLY A 171 -14.60 -21.46 6.01
N ALA A 172 -15.06 -20.88 4.91
CA ALA A 172 -16.35 -21.26 4.31
C ALA A 172 -16.29 -22.57 3.51
N ARG A 173 -15.09 -23.16 3.32
CA ARG A 173 -14.84 -24.37 2.50
C ARG A 173 -15.33 -24.24 1.06
N ARG A 174 -15.07 -23.09 0.43
CA ARG A 174 -15.41 -22.85 -0.97
C ARG A 174 -14.13 -22.79 -1.81
N PRO A 175 -13.58 -23.94 -2.23
CA PRO A 175 -12.44 -23.94 -3.15
C PRO A 175 -12.83 -23.19 -4.44
N GLY A 176 -11.82 -22.54 -5.03
CA GLY A 176 -11.98 -21.76 -6.25
C GLY A 176 -12.85 -20.51 -6.17
N PHE A 177 -13.33 -20.11 -4.99
CA PHE A 177 -14.15 -18.91 -4.85
C PHE A 177 -13.48 -17.66 -5.45
N LYS A 178 -14.18 -17.03 -6.40
CA LYS A 178 -13.75 -15.81 -7.10
C LYS A 178 -14.88 -14.78 -7.12
N ILE A 179 -14.62 -13.61 -6.55
CA ILE A 179 -15.50 -12.43 -6.64
C ILE A 179 -15.48 -11.92 -8.09
N THR A 180 -16.66 -11.84 -8.72
CA THR A 180 -16.90 -11.42 -10.10
C THR A 180 -17.28 -9.95 -10.21
N LYS A 181 -18.11 -9.44 -9.31
CA LYS A 181 -18.58 -8.04 -9.30
C LYS A 181 -18.60 -7.48 -7.87
N VAL A 182 -18.16 -6.23 -7.74
CA VAL A 182 -18.21 -5.43 -6.50
C VAL A 182 -18.47 -3.99 -6.90
N ASP A 183 -19.58 -3.41 -6.46
CA ASP A 183 -19.88 -1.99 -6.69
C ASP A 183 -20.43 -1.31 -5.44
N PRO A 184 -19.57 -0.90 -4.50
CA PRO A 184 -20.00 -0.45 -3.19
C PRO A 184 -20.83 0.85 -3.21
N THR A 185 -20.85 1.59 -4.33
CA THR A 185 -21.60 2.85 -4.43
C THR A 185 -23.06 2.60 -4.78
N ASP A 186 -23.29 1.74 -5.78
CA ASP A 186 -24.63 1.46 -6.28
C ASP A 186 -25.28 0.26 -5.57
N ASP A 187 -24.46 -0.71 -5.16
CA ASP A 187 -24.92 -1.98 -4.62
C ASP A 187 -23.92 -2.53 -3.58
N PRO A 188 -24.18 -2.36 -2.26
CA PRO A 188 -23.29 -2.77 -1.18
C PRO A 188 -23.29 -4.30 -0.99
N HIS A 189 -23.21 -5.06 -2.08
CA HIS A 189 -23.07 -6.50 -2.12
C HIS A 189 -21.86 -6.88 -2.98
N TRP A 190 -21.19 -7.95 -2.57
CA TRP A 190 -20.22 -8.63 -3.41
C TRP A 190 -20.89 -9.81 -4.10
N TYR A 191 -20.52 -10.05 -5.35
CA TYR A 191 -20.95 -11.20 -6.13
C TYR A 191 -19.74 -12.07 -6.43
N GLY A 192 -19.86 -13.38 -6.25
CA GLY A 192 -18.81 -14.35 -6.53
C GLY A 192 -19.33 -15.66 -7.08
N THR A 193 -18.41 -16.47 -7.59
CA THR A 193 -18.65 -17.82 -8.08
C THR A 193 -17.67 -18.77 -7.40
N ASP A 194 -18.11 -19.98 -7.08
CA ASP A 194 -17.24 -21.05 -6.60
C ASP A 194 -16.84 -21.99 -7.76
N ASP A 195 -16.05 -23.03 -7.49
CA ASP A 195 -15.67 -24.04 -8.50
C ASP A 195 -16.87 -24.73 -9.14
N THR A 196 -18.04 -24.73 -8.49
CA THR A 196 -19.28 -25.29 -9.05
C THR A 196 -20.02 -24.32 -9.97
N SER A 197 -19.45 -23.13 -10.20
CA SER A 197 -20.09 -22.02 -10.93
C SER A 197 -21.42 -21.57 -10.30
N THR A 198 -21.67 -21.91 -9.03
CA THR A 198 -22.87 -21.46 -8.33
C THR A 198 -22.69 -19.98 -7.95
N PRO A 199 -23.58 -19.08 -8.38
CA PRO A 199 -23.51 -17.68 -7.99
C PRO A 199 -23.72 -17.55 -6.48
N ARG A 200 -22.90 -16.70 -5.86
CA ARG A 200 -22.94 -16.36 -4.45
C ARG A 200 -22.98 -14.85 -4.33
N GLU A 201 -23.74 -14.37 -3.38
CA GLU A 201 -23.77 -12.98 -3.01
C GLU A 201 -23.62 -12.85 -1.49
N GLY A 202 -23.21 -11.67 -1.05
CA GLY A 202 -23.20 -11.32 0.35
C GLY A 202 -22.91 -9.84 0.55
N ASP A 203 -23.05 -9.41 1.79
CA ASP A 203 -23.04 -7.98 2.09
C ASP A 203 -21.63 -7.39 2.13
N MET A 204 -21.56 -6.11 1.80
CA MET A 204 -20.44 -5.22 2.09
C MET A 204 -20.92 -4.15 3.05
N VAL A 205 -20.11 -3.86 4.06
CA VAL A 205 -20.44 -2.86 5.09
C VAL A 205 -19.34 -1.83 5.17
N PRO A 206 -19.66 -0.56 5.49
CA PRO A 206 -18.62 0.43 5.75
C PRO A 206 -17.66 -0.07 6.83
N CYS A 207 -16.37 0.13 6.62
CA CYS A 207 -15.31 -0.26 7.53
C CYS A 207 -15.45 0.57 8.82
N THR A 208 -15.95 -0.05 9.89
CA THR A 208 -16.09 0.59 11.21
C THR A 208 -14.92 0.26 12.13
N ARG A 209 -13.79 -0.20 11.57
CA ARG A 209 -12.74 -0.82 12.37
C ARG A 209 -11.88 0.24 13.04
N GLU A 210 -12.00 0.32 14.36
CA GLU A 210 -11.00 1.00 15.19
C GLU A 210 -9.66 0.26 15.06
N LYS A 211 -8.62 1.02 14.75
CA LYS A 211 -7.28 0.53 14.42
C LYS A 211 -6.68 -0.19 15.64
N GLY A 212 -6.72 -1.52 15.67
CA GLY A 212 -6.00 -2.32 16.68
C GLY A 212 -6.72 -3.59 17.14
N GLU A 213 -8.04 -3.68 17.01
CA GLU A 213 -8.75 -4.84 17.53
C GLU A 213 -8.67 -6.04 16.57
N LYS A 214 -8.06 -7.14 17.02
CA LYS A 214 -8.06 -8.42 16.30
C LYS A 214 -9.33 -9.19 16.67
N LYS A 215 -10.40 -8.98 15.90
CA LYS A 215 -11.66 -9.71 16.12
C LYS A 215 -11.48 -11.19 15.81
N ARG A 216 -11.85 -12.05 16.76
CA ARG A 216 -11.84 -13.51 16.57
C ARG A 216 -12.87 -13.89 15.51
N ILE A 217 -12.50 -14.74 14.56
CA ILE A 217 -13.42 -15.24 13.53
C ILE A 217 -14.43 -16.19 14.18
N PRO A 218 -15.75 -15.98 14.03
CA PRO A 218 -16.77 -16.87 14.56
C PRO A 218 -16.73 -18.28 13.95
N ALA A 219 -17.27 -19.26 14.67
CA ALA A 219 -17.53 -20.59 14.11
C ALA A 219 -18.64 -20.49 13.04
N PRO A 220 -18.61 -21.32 11.97
CA PRO A 220 -17.69 -22.44 11.75
C PRO A 220 -16.36 -22.05 11.10
N CYS A 221 -16.24 -20.86 10.52
CA CYS A 221 -15.07 -20.45 9.73
C CYS A 221 -13.79 -20.37 10.57
N GLY A 222 -13.87 -19.78 11.76
CA GLY A 222 -12.70 -19.57 12.63
C GLY A 222 -12.00 -20.88 12.99
N SER A 223 -12.75 -21.89 13.43
CA SER A 223 -12.20 -23.20 13.79
C SER A 223 -11.53 -23.89 12.60
N ARG A 224 -12.12 -23.77 11.40
CA ARG A 224 -11.57 -24.36 10.18
C ARG A 224 -10.28 -23.67 9.74
N ILE A 225 -10.24 -22.34 9.81
CA ILE A 225 -9.03 -21.55 9.49
C ILE A 225 -7.91 -21.89 10.48
N ILE A 226 -8.21 -21.95 11.78
CA ILE A 226 -7.23 -22.33 12.81
C ILE A 226 -6.68 -23.74 12.55
N ALA A 227 -7.54 -24.71 12.23
CA ALA A 227 -7.13 -26.08 11.94
C ALA A 227 -6.24 -26.16 10.67
N ALA A 228 -6.62 -25.46 9.60
CA ALA A 228 -5.86 -25.44 8.36
C ALA A 228 -4.50 -24.74 8.52
N GLU A 229 -4.46 -23.58 9.19
CA GLU A 229 -3.19 -22.88 9.48
C GLU A 229 -2.31 -23.69 10.43
N GLY A 230 -2.89 -24.40 11.40
CA GLY A 230 -2.17 -25.32 12.29
C GLY A 230 -1.48 -26.44 11.51
N THR A 231 -2.18 -27.04 10.55
CA THR A 231 -1.64 -28.09 9.67
C THR A 231 -0.48 -27.55 8.83
N ARG A 232 -0.68 -26.42 8.14
CA ARG A 232 0.38 -25.79 7.32
C ARG A 232 1.60 -25.39 8.14
N ARG A 233 1.41 -24.85 9.35
CA ARG A 233 2.53 -24.52 10.26
C ARG A 233 3.27 -25.76 10.76
N LYS A 234 2.57 -26.88 10.96
CA LYS A 234 3.18 -28.15 11.31
C LYS A 234 4.03 -28.66 10.14
N GLU A 235 3.46 -28.76 8.94
CA GLU A 235 4.17 -29.18 7.72
C GLU A 235 5.43 -28.35 7.47
N TYR A 236 5.35 -27.02 7.63
CA TYR A 236 6.52 -26.14 7.49
C TYR A 236 7.63 -26.46 8.53
N ARG A 237 7.25 -26.72 9.79
CA ARG A 237 8.22 -27.10 10.83
C ARG A 237 8.85 -28.47 10.55
N ASP A 238 8.05 -29.42 10.09
CA ASP A 238 8.51 -30.77 9.76
C ASP A 238 9.45 -30.73 8.55
N ALA A 239 9.10 -29.97 7.50
CA ALA A 239 9.96 -29.75 6.34
C ALA A 239 11.27 -29.04 6.71
N ARG A 240 11.22 -28.01 7.57
CA ARG A 240 12.43 -27.32 8.05
C ARG A 240 13.31 -28.23 8.91
N ARG A 241 12.71 -29.11 9.72
CA ARG A 241 13.45 -30.11 10.50
C ARG A 241 14.10 -31.15 9.58
N ALA A 242 13.38 -31.63 8.57
CA ALA A 242 13.92 -32.56 7.59
C ALA A 242 15.08 -31.94 6.80
N GLU A 243 14.99 -30.65 6.46
CA GLU A 243 16.09 -29.91 5.82
C GLU A 243 17.34 -29.84 6.71
N LEU A 244 17.18 -29.47 7.99
CA LEU A 244 18.30 -29.43 8.92
C LEU A 244 18.93 -30.81 9.13
N ALA A 245 18.12 -31.87 9.20
CA ALA A 245 18.62 -33.24 9.30
C ALA A 245 19.41 -33.68 8.05
N ARG A 246 19.03 -33.19 6.85
CA ARG A 246 19.80 -33.44 5.63
C ARG A 246 21.15 -32.72 5.65
N GLN A 247 21.16 -31.46 6.09
CA GLN A 247 22.41 -30.68 6.22
C GLN A 247 23.36 -31.29 7.26
N GLU A 248 22.83 -31.80 8.38
CA GLU A 248 23.62 -32.48 9.41
C GLU A 248 24.22 -33.80 8.90
N ALA A 249 23.47 -34.59 8.13
CA ALA A 249 23.99 -35.81 7.50
C ALA A 249 25.11 -35.52 6.49
N GLU A 250 24.97 -34.46 5.69
CA GLU A 250 25.99 -34.06 4.72
C GLU A 250 27.32 -33.62 5.38
N LEU A 251 27.25 -32.99 6.55
CA LEU A 251 28.46 -32.63 7.32
C LEU A 251 29.14 -33.87 7.91
N HIS A 252 28.37 -34.83 8.43
CA HIS A 252 28.93 -36.05 9.01
C HIS A 252 29.63 -36.93 7.96
N ASP A 253 29.08 -37.04 6.75
CA ASP A 253 29.72 -37.80 5.66
C ASP A 253 31.01 -37.14 5.14
N GLY A 254 31.16 -35.82 5.34
CA GLY A 254 32.37 -35.07 4.99
C GLY A 254 33.54 -35.37 5.95
N GLU A 255 33.27 -35.44 7.25
CA GLU A 255 34.30 -35.69 8.27
C GLU A 255 34.91 -37.10 8.17
N GLU A 256 34.12 -38.11 7.77
CA GLU A 256 34.65 -39.46 7.59
C GLU A 256 35.65 -39.56 6.42
N ASN A 257 35.42 -38.81 5.33
CA ASN A 257 36.30 -38.82 4.15
C ASN A 257 37.60 -38.02 4.33
N GLU A 258 37.62 -36.99 5.17
CA GLU A 258 38.86 -36.26 5.46
C GLU A 258 39.86 -37.11 6.27
N SER A 259 39.37 -38.00 7.14
CA SER A 259 40.23 -38.83 7.98
C SER A 259 41.02 -39.92 7.23
N GLU A 260 40.64 -40.26 5.99
CA GLU A 260 41.29 -41.31 5.20
C GLU A 260 42.43 -40.77 4.29
N ASN A 261 42.47 -39.45 4.02
CA ASN A 261 43.49 -38.84 3.15
C ASN A 261 44.78 -38.40 3.86
N ASP A 262 44.81 -38.31 5.18
CA ASP A 262 45.99 -37.87 5.95
C ASP A 262 47.02 -38.99 6.21
N ALA A 263 46.78 -40.22 5.74
CA ALA A 263 47.68 -41.34 5.98
C ALA A 263 48.83 -41.50 4.96
N ASP A 264 48.89 -40.68 3.89
CA ASP A 264 49.86 -40.84 2.79
C ASP A 264 50.71 -39.58 2.51
N ASN A 265 50.97 -38.75 3.53
CA ASN A 265 52.11 -37.84 3.49
C ASN A 265 53.28 -38.51 4.19
N GLY A 266 53.92 -39.43 3.47
CA GLY A 266 55.22 -39.97 3.87
C GLY A 266 56.23 -38.82 4.05
N PRO A 267 57.17 -38.94 4.99
CA PRO A 267 58.16 -37.90 5.24
C PRO A 267 58.96 -37.67 3.96
N GLU A 268 58.81 -36.49 3.35
CA GLU A 268 59.70 -36.02 2.31
C GLU A 268 61.09 -35.89 2.93
N ASP A 269 62.00 -36.71 2.41
CA ASP A 269 63.41 -36.75 2.74
C ASP A 269 64.03 -35.43 2.29
N ASP A 270 64.21 -34.51 3.24
CA ASP A 270 65.00 -33.27 3.12
C ASP A 270 66.47 -33.65 2.88
N SER A 271 66.78 -34.11 1.68
CA SER A 271 68.16 -34.26 1.20
C SER A 271 68.69 -32.89 0.81
N GLU A 272 69.46 -32.33 1.72
CA GLU A 272 70.37 -31.20 1.61
C GLU A 272 71.08 -31.17 0.25
N ASP A 273 70.80 -30.16 -0.57
CA ASP A 273 71.66 -29.80 -1.71
C ASP A 273 72.42 -28.52 -1.37
N GLU A 274 73.58 -28.73 -0.73
CA GLU A 274 74.69 -27.80 -0.69
C GLU A 274 75.22 -27.58 -2.12
N ASN A 275 75.01 -26.40 -2.68
CA ASN A 275 75.82 -25.83 -3.76
C ASN A 275 75.91 -24.32 -3.45
N ASP A 276 76.95 -23.79 -2.84
CA ASP A 276 78.38 -23.79 -3.21
C ASP A 276 78.67 -23.00 -4.50
N ALA A 277 79.71 -22.17 -4.39
CA ALA A 277 80.49 -21.48 -5.42
C ALA A 277 79.99 -20.18 -6.11
N ASP A 278 80.69 -19.10 -5.74
CA ASP A 278 81.46 -18.18 -6.60
C ASP A 278 80.76 -17.20 -7.58
N GLU A 279 80.96 -15.91 -7.27
CA GLU A 279 81.69 -14.87 -8.05
C GLU A 279 80.97 -13.51 -8.17
#